data_AF-A0A9R1Q5I3-F1
#
_entry.id   AF-A0A9R1Q5I3-F1
#
_cell.length_a   1.000
_cell.length_b   1.000
_cell.length_c   1.000
_cell.angle_alpha   90.00
_cell.angle_beta   90.00
_cell.angle_gamma   90.00
#
_symmetry.space_group_name_H-M   'P 1'
#
loop_
_entity.id
_entity.type
_entity.pdbx_description
1 polymer ?
#
loop_
_entity_poly.entity_id
_entity_poly.type
_entity_poly.pdbx_seq_one_letter_code
_entity_poly.pdbx_strand_id
1 'polypeptide(L)'
;MASPPPPPAKKPSQLHPTTMTDLDDDNLREIFLRLPSLPSLVRAALSCRAFLDAVRSPAFRLQFRALHPPPLLGLFLGIQYTVTPTFVPLLRRSDPDTAAAVRGADFFLTRLPVSEDDKEDAGPGPWSIGACHDGFVVLDNWSSRQVAVYNPLRRTMDLFPLPPHRDDCEGLHFDYHILAEEEDCRSSYRVMCVWHGERGARADVLSSDTKEVAGLPMDKHRWVLASAWQAGEWLHLLDRW
;
A
#
# COMPACT_ATOMS: atom_id res chain seq x y z
N MET A 1 68.49 53.06 14.77
CA MET A 1 68.10 51.65 15.00
C MET A 1 66.95 51.35 14.05
N ALA A 2 67.12 50.43 13.11
CA ALA A 2 66.07 50.03 12.17
C ALA A 2 65.19 48.94 12.80
N SER A 3 63.88 49.09 12.72
CA SER A 3 62.90 48.12 13.24
C SER A 3 63.03 46.76 12.55
N PRO A 4 62.84 45.64 13.27
CA PRO A 4 62.87 44.31 12.68
C PRO A 4 61.66 44.07 11.77
N PRO A 5 61.80 43.23 10.73
CA PRO A 5 60.72 42.93 9.81
C PRO A 5 59.60 42.13 10.50
N PRO A 6 58.33 42.31 10.09
CA PRO A 6 57.21 41.59 10.66
C PRO A 6 57.33 40.07 10.39
N PRO A 7 56.83 39.23 11.31
CA PRO A 7 56.88 37.78 11.14
C PRO A 7 56.07 37.34 9.89
N PRO A 8 56.47 36.25 9.23
CA PRO A 8 55.78 35.77 8.03
C PRO A 8 54.32 35.43 8.34
N ALA A 9 53.41 35.96 7.52
CA ALA A 9 51.99 35.68 7.61
C ALA A 9 51.73 34.17 7.55
N LYS A 10 51.00 33.63 8.54
CA LYS A 10 50.51 32.26 8.53
C LYS A 10 49.66 32.07 7.27
N LYS A 11 50.05 31.12 6.40
CA LYS A 11 49.23 30.72 5.25
C LYS A 11 47.85 30.30 5.75
N PRO A 12 46.75 30.71 5.11
CA PRO A 12 45.43 30.20 5.46
C PRO A 12 45.44 28.68 5.34
N SER A 13 45.02 27.97 6.40
CA SER A 13 44.77 26.53 6.30
C SER A 13 43.84 26.28 5.12
N GLN A 14 44.29 25.48 4.15
CA GLN A 14 43.42 25.00 3.07
C GLN A 14 42.28 24.21 3.73
N LEU A 15 41.10 24.81 3.77
CA LEU A 15 39.87 24.08 4.07
C LEU A 15 39.67 23.11 2.91
N HIS A 16 39.85 21.81 3.17
CA HIS A 16 39.47 20.77 2.21
C HIS A 16 37.98 20.91 1.90
N PRO A 17 37.54 20.77 0.64
CA PRO A 17 36.12 20.77 0.32
C PRO A 17 35.45 19.62 1.08
N THR A 18 34.56 19.91 2.03
CA THR A 18 33.77 18.90 2.72
C THR A 18 32.84 18.25 1.70
N THR A 19 33.04 16.97 1.45
CA THR A 19 32.18 16.18 0.57
C THR A 19 31.05 15.56 1.38
N MET A 20 29.91 15.22 0.76
CA MET A 20 28.82 14.55 1.50
C MET A 20 29.23 13.22 2.14
N THR A 21 30.32 12.60 1.68
CA THR A 21 30.92 11.40 2.28
C THR A 21 31.69 11.65 3.57
N ASP A 22 31.97 12.92 3.91
CA ASP A 22 32.60 13.32 5.17
C ASP A 22 31.57 13.59 6.29
N LEU A 23 30.26 13.55 5.96
CA LEU A 23 29.17 13.67 6.93
C LEU A 23 29.00 12.35 7.68
N ASP A 24 28.61 12.42 8.94
CA ASP A 24 28.21 11.26 9.72
C ASP A 24 26.86 10.69 9.22
N ASP A 25 26.59 9.44 9.58
CA ASP A 25 25.37 8.74 9.16
C ASP A 25 24.09 9.46 9.63
N ASP A 26 24.15 10.15 10.78
CA ASP A 26 23.01 10.87 11.33
C ASP A 26 22.70 12.15 10.55
N ASN A 27 23.70 12.95 10.15
CA ASN A 27 23.46 14.09 9.25
C ASN A 27 23.00 13.64 7.86
N LEU A 28 23.56 12.54 7.32
CA LEU A 28 23.09 11.96 6.06
C LEU A 28 21.63 11.56 6.15
N ARG A 29 21.23 10.93 7.26
CA ARG A 29 19.86 10.52 7.52
C ARG A 29 18.92 11.72 7.54
N GLU A 30 19.27 12.79 8.25
CA GLU A 30 18.48 14.02 8.29
C GLU A 30 18.30 14.67 6.91
N ILE A 31 19.35 14.67 6.09
CA ILE A 31 19.27 15.15 4.71
C ILE A 31 18.30 14.29 3.90
N PHE A 32 18.41 12.96 4.01
CA PHE A 32 17.56 12.04 3.27
C PHE A 32 16.10 12.08 3.71
N LEU A 33 15.80 12.37 4.98
CA LEU A 33 14.43 12.61 5.45
C LEU A 33 13.78 13.83 4.79
N ARG A 34 14.57 14.78 4.28
CA ARG A 34 14.05 15.97 3.59
C ARG A 34 13.79 15.75 2.10
N LEU A 35 14.16 14.59 1.55
CA LEU A 35 13.86 14.28 0.15
C LEU A 35 12.35 14.10 -0.04
N PRO A 36 11.76 14.65 -1.11
CA PRO A 36 10.30 14.81 -1.22
C PRO A 36 9.55 13.52 -1.57
N SER A 37 10.27 12.45 -1.97
CA SER A 37 9.66 11.22 -2.47
C SER A 37 10.60 10.03 -2.37
N LEU A 38 10.02 8.82 -2.27
CA LEU A 38 10.77 7.56 -2.28
C LEU A 38 11.65 7.39 -3.53
N PRO A 39 11.21 7.70 -4.76
CA PRO A 39 12.08 7.66 -5.93
C PRO A 39 13.30 8.58 -5.81
N SER A 40 13.14 9.78 -5.23
CA SER A 40 14.25 10.71 -5.00
C SER A 40 15.24 10.16 -3.97
N LEU A 41 14.72 9.53 -2.91
CA LEU A 41 15.52 8.82 -1.91
C LEU A 41 16.31 7.67 -2.53
N VAL A 42 15.67 6.83 -3.36
CA VAL A 42 16.34 5.71 -4.05
C VAL A 42 17.46 6.22 -4.95
N ARG A 43 17.21 7.27 -5.76
CA ARG A 43 18.24 7.89 -6.61
C ARG A 43 19.44 8.38 -5.79
N ALA A 44 19.19 9.03 -4.65
CA ALA A 44 20.25 9.49 -3.76
C ALA A 44 21.02 8.31 -3.15
N ALA A 45 20.31 7.33 -2.59
CA ALA A 45 20.89 6.15 -1.96
C ALA A 45 21.76 5.32 -2.91
N LEU A 46 21.39 5.25 -4.19
CA LEU A 46 22.15 4.53 -5.21
C LEU A 46 23.41 5.26 -5.70
N SER A 47 23.65 6.50 -5.29
CA SER A 47 24.84 7.25 -5.71
C SER A 47 26.13 6.71 -5.09
N CYS A 48 26.08 6.19 -3.86
CA CYS A 48 27.23 5.58 -3.20
C CYS A 48 26.82 4.57 -2.12
N ARG A 49 27.77 3.72 -1.70
CA ARG A 49 27.50 2.68 -0.71
C ARG A 49 27.16 3.22 0.68
N ALA A 50 27.85 4.27 1.12
CA ALA A 50 27.60 4.89 2.42
C ALA A 50 26.16 5.41 2.54
N PHE A 51 25.64 6.04 1.47
CA PHE A 51 24.26 6.52 1.46
C PHE A 51 23.25 5.38 1.50
N LEU A 52 23.52 4.31 0.75
CA LEU A 52 22.69 3.10 0.79
C LEU A 52 22.65 2.49 2.20
N ASP A 53 23.78 2.44 2.89
CA ASP A 53 23.85 1.89 4.24
C ASP A 53 23.15 2.80 5.27
N ALA A 54 23.23 4.12 5.12
CA ALA A 54 22.51 5.08 5.97
C ALA A 54 20.97 4.94 5.91
N VAL A 55 20.42 4.62 4.72
CA VAL A 55 18.96 4.49 4.50
C VAL A 55 18.41 3.08 4.75
N ARG A 56 19.27 2.07 4.94
CA ARG A 56 18.83 0.67 5.14
C ARG A 56 18.16 0.42 6.48
N SER A 57 18.41 1.29 7.47
CA SER A 57 17.83 1.16 8.81
C SER A 57 16.30 1.09 8.76
N PRO A 58 15.66 0.11 9.42
CA PRO A 58 14.21 0.06 9.56
C PRO A 58 13.62 1.34 10.17
N ALA A 59 14.27 1.89 11.20
CA ALA A 59 13.82 3.12 11.87
C ALA A 59 13.80 4.31 10.90
N PHE A 60 14.81 4.44 10.04
CA PHE A 60 14.83 5.48 9.01
C PHE A 60 13.69 5.30 8.00
N ARG A 61 13.46 4.08 7.52
CA ARG A 61 12.40 3.80 6.53
C ARG A 61 11.02 4.11 7.10
N LEU A 62 10.78 3.74 8.36
CA LEU A 62 9.55 4.08 9.08
C LEU A 62 9.38 5.60 9.20
N GLN A 63 10.42 6.30 9.64
CA GLN A 63 10.38 7.76 9.79
C GLN A 63 10.19 8.47 8.45
N PHE A 64 10.84 8.00 7.38
CA PHE A 64 10.69 8.55 6.04
C PHE A 64 9.23 8.37 5.55
N ARG A 65 8.64 7.19 5.71
CA ARG A 65 7.22 6.95 5.33
C ARG A 65 6.25 7.80 6.15
N ALA A 66 6.50 7.98 7.44
CA ALA A 66 5.68 8.82 8.31
C ALA A 66 5.70 10.29 7.86
N LEU A 67 6.84 10.79 7.37
CA LEU A 67 6.97 12.15 6.82
C LEU A 67 6.46 12.27 5.38
N HIS A 68 6.54 11.20 4.61
CA HIS A 68 6.23 11.16 3.18
C HIS A 68 5.16 10.10 2.88
N PRO A 69 3.87 10.37 3.22
CA PRO A 69 2.80 9.44 2.94
C PRO A 69 2.72 9.13 1.43
N PRO A 70 2.41 7.87 1.04
CA PRO A 70 2.30 7.50 -0.35
C PRO A 70 1.32 8.40 -1.11
N PRO A 71 1.67 8.89 -2.31
CA PRO A 71 0.78 9.75 -3.07
C PRO A 71 -0.45 8.97 -3.56
N LEU A 72 -1.62 9.62 -3.50
CA LEU A 72 -2.84 9.09 -4.12
C LEU A 72 -2.70 9.15 -5.64
N LEU A 73 -2.62 7.98 -6.27
CA LEU A 73 -2.43 7.87 -7.73
C LEU A 73 -3.73 8.11 -8.51
N GLY A 74 -4.87 7.81 -7.91
CA GLY A 74 -6.18 7.92 -8.55
C GLY A 74 -7.29 7.32 -7.73
N LEU A 75 -8.48 7.29 -8.33
CA LEU A 75 -9.70 6.77 -7.74
C LEU A 75 -10.26 5.69 -8.66
N PHE A 76 -10.71 4.59 -8.07
CA PHE A 76 -11.55 3.65 -8.77
C PHE A 76 -13.01 4.03 -8.59
N LEU A 77 -13.75 4.05 -9.69
CA LEU A 77 -15.18 4.32 -9.72
C LEU A 77 -15.91 3.01 -10.02
N GLY A 78 -16.67 2.53 -9.04
CA GLY A 78 -17.65 1.47 -9.23
C GLY A 78 -18.92 2.06 -9.83
N ILE A 79 -19.07 1.95 -11.16
CA ILE A 79 -20.27 2.40 -11.85
C ILE A 79 -21.20 1.20 -11.96
N GLN A 80 -22.38 1.27 -11.33
CA GLN A 80 -23.39 0.21 -11.42
C GLN A 80 -23.62 -0.14 -12.91
N TYR A 81 -23.65 -1.43 -13.23
CA TYR A 81 -23.86 -1.99 -14.58
C TYR A 81 -22.70 -1.88 -15.58
N THR A 82 -21.49 -1.50 -15.16
CA THR A 82 -20.30 -1.59 -16.04
C THR A 82 -19.53 -2.88 -15.83
N VAL A 83 -19.01 -3.46 -16.92
CA VAL A 83 -18.28 -4.74 -16.92
C VAL A 83 -16.96 -4.65 -16.15
N THR A 84 -16.39 -3.45 -16.02
CA THR A 84 -15.09 -3.24 -15.36
C THR A 84 -15.06 -1.87 -14.66
N PRO A 85 -14.59 -1.79 -13.41
CA PRO A 85 -14.47 -0.51 -12.72
C PRO A 85 -13.53 0.43 -13.46
N THR A 86 -13.85 1.73 -13.44
CA THR A 86 -13.06 2.75 -14.14
C THR A 86 -12.05 3.38 -13.19
N PHE A 87 -10.78 3.43 -13.59
CA PHE A 87 -9.76 4.19 -12.86
C PHE A 87 -9.64 5.62 -13.39
N VAL A 88 -9.71 6.60 -12.49
CA VAL A 88 -9.49 8.02 -12.76
C VAL A 88 -8.20 8.46 -12.10
N PRO A 89 -7.14 8.75 -12.87
CA PRO A 89 -5.87 9.16 -12.29
C PRO A 89 -5.96 10.57 -11.68
N LEU A 90 -5.47 10.72 -10.45
CA LEU A 90 -5.32 12.02 -9.77
C LEU A 90 -3.92 12.58 -10.04
N LEU A 91 -3.64 12.82 -11.32
CA LEU A 91 -2.36 13.40 -11.73
C LEU A 91 -2.27 14.86 -11.23
N ARG A 92 -1.45 15.11 -10.22
CA ARG A 92 -0.84 16.43 -10.06
C ARG A 92 0.07 16.63 -11.27
N ARG A 93 -0.29 17.60 -12.13
CA ARG A 93 0.28 17.84 -13.47
C ARG A 93 1.82 17.93 -13.59
N SER A 94 2.58 17.87 -12.49
CA SER A 94 4.02 18.11 -12.46
C SER A 94 4.85 16.99 -11.80
N ASP A 95 4.29 15.85 -11.40
CA ASP A 95 5.07 14.75 -10.83
C ASP A 95 5.36 13.65 -11.88
N PRO A 96 6.59 13.59 -12.45
CA PRO A 96 6.95 12.59 -13.44
C PRO A 96 7.00 11.17 -12.87
N ASP A 97 7.31 11.00 -11.58
CA ASP A 97 7.42 9.69 -10.93
C ASP A 97 6.02 9.08 -10.76
N THR A 98 5.05 9.87 -10.27
CA THR A 98 3.62 9.47 -10.21
C THR A 98 3.06 9.15 -11.59
N ALA A 99 3.34 9.98 -12.59
CA ALA A 99 2.87 9.73 -13.95
C ALA A 99 3.47 8.44 -14.56
N ALA A 100 4.74 8.14 -14.25
CA ALA A 100 5.37 6.89 -14.66
C ALA A 100 4.73 5.68 -13.97
N ALA A 101 4.43 5.78 -12.66
CA ALA A 101 3.74 4.73 -11.92
C ALA A 101 2.35 4.45 -12.53
N VAL A 102 1.58 5.49 -12.85
CA VAL A 102 0.26 5.34 -13.50
C VAL A 102 0.36 4.67 -14.87
N ARG A 103 1.33 5.06 -15.69
CA ARG A 103 1.55 4.42 -17.01
C ARG A 103 2.05 2.97 -16.89
N GLY A 104 2.80 2.66 -15.84
CA GLY A 104 3.36 1.33 -15.60
C GLY A 104 2.38 0.37 -14.95
N ALA A 105 1.31 0.86 -14.34
CA ALA A 105 0.33 0.06 -13.62
C ALA A 105 -0.74 -0.56 -14.55
N ASP A 106 -1.36 -1.63 -14.09
CA ASP A 106 -2.56 -2.21 -14.71
C ASP A 106 -3.83 -1.75 -13.99
N PHE A 107 -4.12 -0.45 -14.06
CA PHE A 107 -5.33 0.12 -13.48
C PHE A 107 -6.61 -0.19 -14.28
N PHE A 108 -6.47 -0.77 -15.46
CA PHE A 108 -7.59 -1.32 -16.25
C PHE A 108 -7.94 -2.75 -15.85
N LEU A 109 -7.20 -3.34 -14.89
CA LEU A 109 -7.45 -4.67 -14.34
C LEU A 109 -7.55 -5.76 -15.43
N THR A 110 -6.70 -5.65 -16.45
CA THR A 110 -6.75 -6.48 -17.67
C THR A 110 -6.50 -7.97 -17.42
N ARG A 111 -6.00 -8.33 -16.24
CA ARG A 111 -5.75 -9.71 -15.83
C ARG A 111 -6.92 -10.39 -15.13
N LEU A 112 -8.03 -9.67 -14.90
CA LEU A 112 -9.22 -10.29 -14.32
C LEU A 112 -9.77 -11.36 -15.25
N PRO A 113 -10.18 -12.52 -14.71
CA PRO A 113 -10.83 -13.55 -15.51
C PRO A 113 -12.09 -12.98 -16.15
N VAL A 114 -12.15 -13.07 -17.48
CA VAL A 114 -13.41 -12.95 -18.22
C VAL A 114 -14.05 -14.32 -18.16
N SER A 115 -15.19 -14.37 -17.52
CA SER A 115 -16.05 -15.54 -17.45
C SER A 115 -16.64 -15.85 -18.84
N GLU A 116 -16.38 -17.05 -19.33
CA GLU A 116 -16.83 -17.55 -20.65
C GLU A 116 -18.27 -18.09 -20.64
N ASP A 117 -18.99 -17.97 -19.52
CA ASP A 117 -20.37 -18.45 -19.38
C ASP A 117 -21.36 -17.48 -20.04
N ASP A 118 -21.32 -17.44 -21.37
CA ASP A 118 -22.34 -16.85 -22.24
C ASP A 118 -23.60 -17.72 -22.19
N LYS A 119 -24.35 -17.68 -21.08
CA LYS A 119 -25.77 -18.02 -21.11
C LYS A 119 -26.52 -16.74 -21.48
N GLU A 120 -27.12 -16.74 -22.66
CA GLU A 120 -27.75 -15.60 -23.36
C GLU A 120 -28.81 -14.80 -22.56
N ASP A 121 -29.20 -15.22 -21.36
CA ASP A 121 -30.16 -14.50 -20.50
C ASP A 121 -29.60 -14.00 -19.14
N ALA A 122 -28.36 -14.36 -18.78
CA ALA A 122 -27.69 -13.84 -17.60
C ALA A 122 -26.18 -14.07 -17.76
N GLY A 123 -25.54 -13.18 -18.52
CA GLY A 123 -24.08 -13.15 -18.58
C GLY A 123 -23.47 -13.04 -17.17
N PRO A 124 -22.21 -13.43 -17.00
CA PRO A 124 -21.59 -13.40 -15.69
C PRO A 124 -21.53 -11.96 -15.19
N GLY A 125 -21.94 -11.74 -13.95
CA GLY A 125 -21.96 -10.43 -13.32
C GLY A 125 -20.58 -9.77 -13.34
N PRO A 126 -20.53 -8.43 -13.42
CA PRO A 126 -19.28 -7.69 -13.48
C PRO A 126 -18.49 -7.84 -12.18
N TRP A 127 -17.15 -7.83 -12.31
CA TRP A 127 -16.28 -7.67 -11.14
C TRP A 127 -16.58 -6.34 -10.46
N SER A 128 -16.89 -6.39 -9.17
CA SER A 128 -17.21 -5.23 -8.34
C SER A 128 -16.06 -4.94 -7.39
N ILE A 129 -15.75 -3.67 -7.15
CA ILE A 129 -14.72 -3.29 -6.18
C ILE A 129 -15.34 -3.27 -4.79
N GLY A 130 -14.77 -4.08 -3.90
CA GLY A 130 -15.16 -4.13 -2.50
C GLY A 130 -14.25 -3.29 -1.59
N ALA A 131 -12.94 -3.20 -1.89
CA ALA A 131 -12.01 -2.33 -1.16
C ALA A 131 -10.80 -1.92 -1.99
N CYS A 132 -10.18 -0.78 -1.63
CA CYS A 132 -8.93 -0.31 -2.22
C CYS A 132 -8.06 0.32 -1.12
N HIS A 133 -7.02 -0.38 -0.67
CA HIS A 133 -6.12 0.07 0.39
C HIS A 133 -4.70 -0.45 0.19
N ASP A 134 -3.68 0.29 0.65
CA ASP A 134 -2.26 -0.10 0.59
C ASP A 134 -1.75 -0.57 -0.79
N GLY A 135 -2.33 -0.03 -1.86
CA GLY A 135 -1.98 -0.40 -3.24
C GLY A 135 -2.56 -1.74 -3.70
N PHE A 136 -3.45 -2.35 -2.92
CA PHE A 136 -4.28 -3.48 -3.32
C PHE A 136 -5.71 -3.03 -3.61
N VAL A 137 -6.34 -3.72 -4.57
CA VAL A 137 -7.74 -3.60 -4.94
C VAL A 137 -8.36 -4.97 -4.74
N VAL A 138 -9.37 -5.06 -3.89
CA VAL A 138 -10.14 -6.29 -3.69
C VAL A 138 -11.40 -6.19 -4.53
N LEU A 139 -11.60 -7.20 -5.37
CA LEU A 139 -12.75 -7.32 -6.25
C LEU A 139 -13.49 -8.62 -5.96
N ASP A 140 -14.80 -8.60 -6.15
CA ASP A 140 -15.63 -9.79 -6.09
C ASP A 140 -16.45 -9.97 -7.36
N ASN A 141 -16.71 -11.23 -7.67
CA ASN A 141 -17.63 -11.63 -8.71
C ASN A 141 -18.60 -12.64 -8.10
N TRP A 142 -19.84 -12.20 -7.89
CA TRP A 142 -20.90 -13.02 -7.32
C TRP A 142 -21.35 -14.15 -8.24
N SER A 143 -21.25 -13.96 -9.56
CA SER A 143 -21.64 -14.97 -10.54
C SER A 143 -20.64 -16.11 -10.60
N SER A 144 -19.34 -15.81 -10.68
CA SER A 144 -18.29 -16.84 -10.63
C SER A 144 -17.95 -17.30 -9.23
N ARG A 145 -18.52 -16.66 -8.19
CA ARG A 145 -18.22 -16.88 -6.77
C ARG A 145 -16.72 -16.80 -6.47
N GLN A 146 -16.07 -15.73 -6.91
CA GLN A 146 -14.65 -15.50 -6.71
C GLN A 146 -14.36 -14.14 -6.09
N VAL A 147 -13.25 -14.06 -5.37
CA VAL A 147 -12.64 -12.83 -4.88
C VAL A 147 -11.25 -12.71 -5.48
N ALA A 148 -10.93 -11.55 -6.05
CA ALA A 148 -9.61 -11.22 -6.56
C ALA A 148 -8.96 -10.19 -5.64
N VAL A 149 -7.77 -10.48 -5.15
CA VAL A 149 -6.91 -9.49 -4.49
C VAL A 149 -5.84 -9.08 -5.49
N TYR A 150 -5.96 -7.86 -6.01
CA TYR A 150 -5.17 -7.35 -7.12
C TYR A 150 -4.22 -6.26 -6.67
N ASN A 151 -2.95 -6.32 -7.08
CA ASN A 151 -2.02 -5.20 -6.95
C ASN A 151 -1.73 -4.63 -8.34
N PRO A 152 -2.38 -3.52 -8.77
CA PRO A 152 -2.22 -2.97 -10.11
C PRO A 152 -0.81 -2.44 -10.39
N LEU A 153 -0.07 -2.02 -9.35
CA LEU A 153 1.31 -1.53 -9.50
C LEU A 153 2.28 -2.69 -9.78
N ARG A 154 2.09 -3.83 -9.11
CA ARG A 154 2.90 -5.04 -9.31
C ARG A 154 2.36 -5.95 -10.40
N ARG A 155 1.13 -5.68 -10.87
CA ARG A 155 0.36 -6.51 -11.80
C ARG A 155 0.22 -7.94 -11.28
N THR A 156 0.16 -8.13 -9.96
CA THR A 156 -0.02 -9.45 -9.34
C THR A 156 -1.46 -9.62 -8.89
N MET A 157 -1.97 -10.84 -8.97
CA MET A 157 -3.34 -11.17 -8.60
C MET A 157 -3.36 -12.51 -7.92
N ASP A 158 -4.15 -12.59 -6.85
CA ASP A 158 -4.54 -13.85 -6.25
C ASP A 158 -6.06 -13.99 -6.29
N LEU A 159 -6.51 -15.17 -6.68
CA LEU A 159 -7.93 -15.52 -6.75
C LEU A 159 -8.27 -16.49 -5.62
N PHE A 160 -9.38 -16.21 -4.96
CA PHE A 160 -9.92 -17.00 -3.87
C PHE A 160 -11.38 -17.36 -4.18
N PRO A 161 -11.88 -18.49 -3.68
CA PRO A 161 -13.31 -18.73 -3.69
C PRO A 161 -14.01 -17.71 -2.78
N LEU A 162 -15.14 -17.17 -3.23
CA LEU A 162 -16.00 -16.35 -2.39
C LEU A 162 -16.50 -17.21 -1.22
N PRO A 163 -16.33 -16.77 0.05
CA PRO A 163 -16.76 -17.56 1.18
C PRO A 163 -18.25 -17.97 1.05
N PRO A 164 -18.64 -19.14 1.59
CA PRO A 164 -19.96 -19.70 1.35
C PRO A 164 -21.05 -18.76 1.85
N HIS A 165 -21.99 -18.46 0.96
CA HIS A 165 -23.22 -17.75 1.28
C HIS A 165 -24.13 -18.70 2.06
N ARG A 166 -24.71 -18.27 3.18
CA ARG A 166 -25.79 -19.02 3.82
C ARG A 166 -27.12 -18.44 3.36
N ASP A 167 -28.06 -19.33 3.03
CA ASP A 167 -29.39 -19.00 2.51
C ASP A 167 -30.25 -18.13 3.45
N ASP A 168 -29.80 -17.90 4.69
CA ASP A 168 -30.49 -17.13 5.72
C ASP A 168 -30.10 -15.64 5.76
N CYS A 169 -29.31 -15.18 4.80
CA CYS A 169 -28.69 -13.86 4.76
C CYS A 169 -29.33 -12.97 3.67
N GLU A 170 -30.61 -12.63 3.79
CA GLU A 170 -31.20 -11.54 3.01
C GLU A 170 -30.68 -10.18 3.54
N GLY A 171 -30.31 -9.26 2.65
CA GLY A 171 -29.86 -7.90 3.02
C GLY A 171 -28.37 -7.75 3.36
N LEU A 172 -27.50 -8.66 2.88
CA LEU A 172 -26.06 -8.66 3.14
C LEU A 172 -25.37 -7.34 2.79
N HIS A 173 -24.72 -6.72 3.77
CA HIS A 173 -23.58 -5.83 3.53
C HIS A 173 -22.30 -6.66 3.60
N PHE A 174 -21.41 -6.44 2.64
CA PHE A 174 -20.12 -7.10 2.58
C PHE A 174 -19.03 -6.03 2.66
N ASP A 175 -18.10 -6.18 3.61
CA ASP A 175 -16.93 -5.31 3.74
C ASP A 175 -15.64 -6.12 3.59
N TYR A 176 -14.68 -5.57 2.84
CA TYR A 176 -13.31 -6.08 2.76
C TYR A 176 -12.36 -5.15 3.51
N HIS A 177 -11.52 -5.71 4.38
CA HIS A 177 -10.45 -4.98 5.04
C HIS A 177 -9.10 -5.63 4.73
N ILE A 178 -8.17 -4.85 4.18
CA ILE A 178 -6.82 -5.31 3.88
C ILE A 178 -5.94 -5.02 5.10
N LEU A 179 -5.26 -6.05 5.58
CA LEU A 179 -4.21 -6.00 6.58
C LEU A 179 -2.90 -6.34 5.86
N ALA A 180 -2.19 -5.31 5.39
CA ALA A 180 -0.86 -5.50 4.83
C ALA A 180 0.15 -5.63 5.97
N GLU A 181 0.90 -6.73 6.01
CA GLU A 181 1.95 -6.92 7.01
C GLU A 181 3.22 -6.27 6.48
N GLU A 182 3.67 -5.20 7.13
CA GLU A 182 4.72 -4.31 6.62
C GLU A 182 6.14 -4.70 7.07
N GLU A 183 6.34 -5.95 7.47
CA GLU A 183 7.65 -6.49 7.81
C GLU A 183 8.11 -7.53 6.77
N ASP A 184 9.15 -7.10 6.04
CA ASP A 184 9.94 -7.82 5.03
C ASP A 184 9.46 -7.84 3.57
N CYS A 185 10.43 -8.14 2.70
CA CYS A 185 10.32 -8.20 1.24
C CYS A 185 9.30 -9.22 0.71
N ARG A 186 8.50 -9.84 1.60
CA ARG A 186 7.33 -10.65 1.28
C ARG A 186 6.13 -9.74 1.37
N SER A 187 5.46 -9.52 0.25
CA SER A 187 4.15 -8.90 0.21
C SER A 187 3.09 -9.87 0.77
N SER A 188 3.24 -10.27 2.04
CA SER A 188 2.19 -10.96 2.76
C SER A 188 1.10 -9.94 3.08
N TYR A 189 -0.13 -10.36 2.85
CA TYR A 189 -1.29 -9.58 3.18
C TYR A 189 -2.36 -10.55 3.65
N ARG A 190 -3.27 -10.02 4.46
CA ARG A 190 -4.50 -10.71 4.85
C ARG A 190 -5.67 -9.83 4.49
N VAL A 191 -6.68 -10.42 3.86
CA VAL A 191 -7.94 -9.70 3.58
C VAL A 191 -9.02 -10.31 4.45
N MET A 192 -9.57 -9.51 5.35
CA MET A 192 -10.73 -9.89 6.14
C MET A 192 -12.01 -9.55 5.36
N CYS A 193 -12.80 -10.57 5.13
CA CYS A 193 -14.12 -10.53 4.51
C CYS A 193 -15.16 -10.54 5.63
N VAL A 194 -15.96 -9.49 5.77
CA VAL A 194 -16.99 -9.41 6.81
C VAL A 194 -18.37 -9.44 6.18
N TRP A 195 -19.19 -10.36 6.66
CA TRP A 195 -20.57 -10.57 6.24
C TRP A 195 -21.51 -10.06 7.33
N HIS A 196 -22.50 -9.25 6.95
CA HIS A 196 -23.50 -8.72 7.87
C HIS A 196 -24.90 -9.22 7.50
N GLY A 197 -25.55 -9.98 8.39
CA GLY A 197 -26.95 -10.38 8.22
C GLY A 197 -27.77 -10.09 9.48
N GLU A 198 -29.09 -10.27 9.38
CA GLU A 198 -30.02 -10.01 10.50
C GLU A 198 -29.71 -10.84 11.75
N ARG A 199 -29.10 -12.03 11.57
CA ARG A 199 -28.81 -12.98 12.65
C ARG A 199 -27.41 -12.86 13.23
N GLY A 200 -26.57 -11.97 12.70
CA GLY A 200 -25.20 -11.75 13.18
C GLY A 200 -24.21 -11.43 12.05
N ALA A 201 -22.94 -11.36 12.43
CA ALA A 201 -21.84 -11.16 11.49
C ALA A 201 -20.88 -12.35 11.50
N ARG A 202 -20.23 -12.59 10.37
CA ARG A 202 -19.15 -13.58 10.20
C ARG A 202 -17.96 -12.89 9.58
N ALA A 203 -16.75 -13.30 9.96
CA ALA A 203 -15.54 -12.89 9.28
C ALA A 203 -14.84 -14.11 8.67
N ASP A 204 -14.27 -13.96 7.49
CA ASP A 204 -13.36 -14.90 6.86
C ASP A 204 -12.05 -14.18 6.52
N VAL A 205 -10.91 -14.86 6.60
CA VAL A 205 -9.61 -14.27 6.27
C VAL A 205 -9.01 -14.98 5.08
N LEU A 206 -8.67 -14.20 4.05
CA LEU A 206 -7.88 -14.61 2.89
C LEU A 206 -6.43 -14.29 3.18
N SER A 207 -5.54 -15.30 3.13
CA SER A 207 -4.10 -15.07 3.34
C SER A 207 -3.32 -15.28 2.05
N SER A 208 -2.42 -14.34 1.75
CA SER A 208 -1.46 -14.47 0.65
C SER A 208 -0.53 -15.68 0.83
N ASP A 209 -0.17 -15.99 2.09
CA ASP A 209 0.82 -17.02 2.41
C ASP A 209 0.27 -18.44 2.25
N THR A 210 -0.97 -18.67 2.70
CA THR A 210 -1.60 -19.99 2.63
C THR A 210 -2.42 -20.18 1.36
N LYS A 211 -2.80 -19.10 0.66
CA LYS A 211 -3.79 -19.11 -0.43
C LYS A 211 -5.13 -19.73 0.00
N GLU A 212 -5.42 -19.72 1.30
CA GLU A 212 -6.60 -20.35 1.88
C GLU A 212 -7.55 -19.32 2.50
N VAL A 213 -8.80 -19.73 2.65
CA VAL A 213 -9.87 -18.98 3.32
C VAL A 213 -10.13 -19.63 4.68
N ALA A 214 -9.93 -18.88 5.76
CA ALA A 214 -10.19 -19.36 7.12
C ALA A 214 -11.34 -18.60 7.77
N GLY A 215 -12.32 -19.33 8.32
CA GLY A 215 -13.47 -18.72 9.01
C GLY A 215 -13.17 -18.35 10.45
N LEU A 216 -13.56 -17.14 10.84
CA LEU A 216 -13.45 -16.62 12.20
C LEU A 216 -14.85 -16.45 12.81
N PRO A 217 -15.17 -17.10 13.95
CA PRO A 217 -16.37 -16.80 14.70
C PRO A 217 -16.26 -15.41 15.33
N MET A 218 -17.28 -14.57 15.09
CA MET A 218 -17.37 -13.22 15.64
C MET A 218 -18.43 -13.18 16.76
N ASP A 219 -17.99 -12.91 17.99
CA ASP A 219 -18.90 -12.66 19.13
C ASP A 219 -19.40 -11.21 19.15
N LYS A 220 -20.56 -10.99 19.79
CA LYS A 220 -21.24 -9.67 19.86
C LYS A 220 -20.38 -8.53 20.41
N HIS A 221 -19.36 -8.81 21.22
CA HIS A 221 -18.42 -7.79 21.74
C HIS A 221 -17.29 -7.42 20.77
N ARG A 222 -16.86 -8.35 19.91
CA ARG A 222 -15.92 -8.06 18.79
C ARG A 222 -16.57 -7.17 17.73
N TRP A 223 -17.90 -7.16 17.67
CA TRP A 223 -18.74 -6.36 16.79
C TRP A 223 -18.59 -4.85 17.01
N VAL A 224 -18.50 -4.39 18.26
CA VAL A 224 -18.34 -2.95 18.61
C VAL A 224 -16.98 -2.42 18.16
N LEU A 225 -15.95 -3.26 18.19
CA LEU A 225 -14.61 -2.89 17.76
C LEU A 225 -14.52 -2.82 16.22
N ALA A 226 -15.09 -3.79 15.49
CA ALA A 226 -15.12 -3.75 14.02
C ALA A 226 -16.01 -2.62 13.46
N SER A 227 -17.10 -2.26 14.14
CA SER A 227 -17.91 -1.09 13.76
C SER A 227 -17.24 0.23 14.15
N ALA A 228 -16.45 0.27 15.22
CA ALA A 228 -15.60 1.43 15.56
C ALA A 228 -14.46 1.65 14.55
N TRP A 229 -14.05 0.64 13.75
CA TRP A 229 -13.10 0.82 12.64
C TRP A 229 -13.62 1.77 11.54
N GLN A 230 -14.93 1.99 11.41
CA GLN A 230 -15.49 2.97 10.45
C GLN A 230 -15.27 4.43 10.88
N ALA A 231 -14.90 4.70 12.14
CA ALA A 231 -14.89 6.07 12.70
C ALA A 231 -13.49 6.72 12.80
N GLY A 232 -12.42 6.05 12.37
CA GLY A 232 -11.10 6.69 12.25
C GLY A 232 -10.34 6.96 13.57
N GLU A 233 -10.60 6.24 14.66
CA GLU A 233 -9.78 6.31 15.88
C GLU A 233 -9.07 4.99 16.24
N TRP A 234 -7.74 5.05 16.06
CA TRP A 234 -6.59 4.38 16.68
C TRP A 234 -6.51 2.86 16.91
N LEU A 235 -5.44 2.33 16.29
CA LEU A 235 -4.65 1.13 16.57
C LEU A 235 -4.29 0.99 18.06
N HIS A 236 -4.85 0.02 18.78
CA HIS A 236 -4.23 -0.63 19.95
C HIS A 236 -4.95 -1.93 20.31
N LEU A 237 -5.02 -2.93 19.42
CA LEU A 237 -5.51 -4.26 19.85
C LEU A 237 -5.10 -5.47 19.01
N LEU A 238 -4.06 -5.33 18.16
CA LEU A 238 -3.46 -6.48 17.46
C LEU A 238 -2.11 -6.92 18.03
N ASP A 239 -1.57 -6.26 19.06
CA ASP A 239 -0.33 -6.67 19.76
C ASP A 239 -0.52 -7.83 20.78
N ARG A 240 -1.64 -8.56 20.69
CA ARG A 240 -1.80 -9.84 21.40
C ARG A 240 -2.48 -10.86 20.51
N TRP A 241 -1.79 -11.25 19.45
CA TRP A 241 -1.87 -12.58 18.87
C TRP A 241 -0.46 -13.09 18.64
#